data_AF-A0A843LXI7-F1
#
_entry.id   AF-A0A843LXI7-F1
#
_cell.length_a   1.000
_cell.length_b   1.000
_cell.length_c   1.000
_cell.angle_alpha   90.00
_cell.angle_beta   90.00
_cell.angle_gamma   90.00
#
_symmetry.space_group_name_H-M   'P 1'
#
loop_
_entity.id
_entity.type
_entity.pdbx_description
1 polymer ?
#
loop_
_entity_poly.entity_id
_entity_poly.type
_entity_poly.pdbx_seq_one_letter_code
_entity_poly.pdbx_strand_id
1 'polypeptide(L)'
;RSIVEELDHRVLVPANSKRITVALGEEVFIKADGKRYVLPKEDVVLLPTEESSAEELCTFILRKVMENVDFPPNIWEVEVGVHEELGQSAWASKRLEAKG
;
A
#
# COMPACT_ATOMS: atom_id res chain seq x y z
N ARG A 1 -9.00 2.78 10.16
CA ARG A 1 -10.01 2.92 9.08
C ARG A 1 -9.52 3.90 8.02
N SER A 2 -9.11 5.11 8.40
CA SER A 2 -8.52 6.13 7.52
C SER A 2 -7.54 5.60 6.47
N ILE A 3 -6.59 4.74 6.85
CA ILE A 3 -5.60 4.15 5.93
C ILE A 3 -6.26 3.43 4.74
N VAL A 4 -7.36 2.72 4.97
CA VAL A 4 -8.07 1.97 3.91
C VAL A 4 -8.95 2.91 3.09
N GLU A 5 -9.55 3.93 3.71
CA GLU A 5 -10.39 4.92 3.03
C GLU A 5 -9.61 5.74 2.00
N GLU A 6 -8.31 5.97 2.23
CA GLU A 6 -7.42 6.61 1.25
C GLU A 6 -7.19 5.76 -0.01
N LEU A 7 -7.35 4.43 0.09
CA LEU A 7 -7.09 3.46 -0.99
C LEU A 7 -8.36 3.01 -1.72
N ASP A 8 -9.51 3.17 -1.09
CA ASP A 8 -10.79 2.66 -1.56
C ASP A 8 -11.25 3.31 -2.87
N HIS A 9 -11.84 2.50 -3.77
CA HIS A 9 -12.31 2.93 -5.10
C HIS A 9 -11.26 3.61 -6.00
N ARG A 10 -9.96 3.31 -5.81
CA ARG A 10 -8.87 3.91 -6.60
C ARG A 10 -7.96 2.87 -7.23
N VAL A 11 -7.30 3.26 -8.31
CA VAL A 11 -6.22 2.50 -8.94
C VAL A 11 -4.94 2.72 -8.16
N LEU A 12 -4.43 1.64 -7.58
CA LEU A 12 -3.17 1.63 -6.84
C LEU A 12 -2.00 1.52 -7.82
N VAL A 13 -1.12 2.52 -7.83
CA VAL A 13 0.02 2.59 -8.75
C VAL A 13 1.32 2.62 -7.94
N PRO A 14 2.21 1.64 -8.12
CA PRO A 14 3.46 1.57 -7.38
C PRO A 14 4.45 2.64 -7.89
N ALA A 15 4.62 3.70 -7.11
CA ALA A 15 5.40 4.89 -7.48
C ALA A 15 6.91 4.62 -7.57
N ASN A 16 7.40 3.63 -6.84
CA ASN A 16 8.82 3.27 -6.83
C ASN A 16 9.16 2.18 -7.85
N SER A 17 8.16 1.65 -8.56
CA SER A 17 8.37 0.54 -9.48
C SER A 17 9.37 0.87 -10.58
N LYS A 18 10.36 0.00 -10.74
CA LYS A 18 11.34 0.09 -11.84
C LYS A 18 10.82 -0.45 -13.17
N ARG A 19 9.63 -1.06 -13.18
CA ARG A 19 9.05 -1.74 -14.35
C ARG A 19 8.03 -0.89 -15.10
N ILE A 20 7.50 0.15 -14.44
CA ILE A 20 6.54 1.08 -15.04
C ILE A 20 7.11 2.48 -15.06
N THR A 21 6.54 3.34 -15.89
CA THR A 21 6.81 4.79 -15.87
C THR A 21 5.52 5.50 -15.52
N VAL A 22 5.60 6.41 -14.54
CA VAL A 22 4.48 7.25 -14.12
C VAL A 22 4.85 8.70 -14.38
N ALA A 23 3.95 9.45 -15.02
CA ALA A 23 4.08 10.89 -15.19
C ALA A 23 2.82 11.60 -14.68
N LEU A 24 3.01 12.64 -13.89
CA LEU A 24 1.93 13.41 -13.25
C LEU A 24 1.70 14.70 -14.05
N GLY A 25 0.55 14.81 -14.69
CA GLY A 25 0.12 15.97 -15.49
C GLY A 25 -1.16 16.57 -14.95
N GLU A 26 -2.13 16.93 -15.80
CA GLU A 26 -3.54 17.09 -15.39
C GLU A 26 -4.17 15.73 -15.11
N GLU A 27 -3.77 14.73 -15.90
CA GLU A 27 -4.07 13.31 -15.74
C GLU A 27 -2.82 12.54 -15.29
N VAL A 28 -3.00 11.31 -14.80
CA VAL A 28 -1.90 10.39 -14.48
C VAL A 28 -1.65 9.48 -15.69
N PHE A 29 -0.44 9.59 -16.25
CA PHE A 29 0.01 8.72 -17.33
C PHE A 29 0.83 7.57 -16.78
N ILE A 30 0.46 6.33 -17.15
CA ILE A 30 1.15 5.11 -16.73
C ILE A 30 1.55 4.34 -17.98
N LYS A 31 2.83 3.98 -18.09
CA LYS A 31 3.34 3.07 -19.11
C LYS A 31 3.84 1.80 -18.45
N ALA A 32 3.24 0.67 -18.80
CA ALA A 32 3.60 -0.65 -18.28
C ALA A 32 3.51 -1.67 -19.41
N ASP A 33 4.55 -2.49 -19.58
CA ASP A 33 4.59 -3.58 -20.56
C ASP A 33 4.13 -3.17 -21.98
N GLY A 34 4.66 -2.03 -22.48
CA GLY A 34 4.31 -1.49 -23.79
C GLY A 34 2.92 -0.86 -23.91
N LYS A 35 2.05 -1.03 -22.91
CA LYS A 35 0.71 -0.41 -22.84
C LYS A 35 0.80 0.99 -22.22
N ARG A 36 -0.19 1.82 -22.54
CA ARG A 36 -0.34 3.18 -22.02
C ARG A 36 -1.73 3.31 -21.40
N TYR A 37 -1.77 3.87 -20.20
CA TYR A 37 -2.99 4.15 -19.45
C TYR A 37 -2.98 5.63 -19.07
N VAL A 38 -4.15 6.25 -19.11
CA VAL A 38 -4.37 7.64 -18.74
C VAL A 38 -5.60 7.65 -17.85
N LEU A 39 -5.45 8.16 -16.63
CA LEU A 39 -6.48 8.14 -15.60
C LEU A 39 -6.62 9.53 -14.97
N PRO A 40 -7.83 9.96 -14.56
CA PRO A 40 -8.00 11.13 -13.73
C PRO A 40 -7.19 11.02 -12.43
N LYS A 41 -6.76 12.16 -11.89
CA LYS A 41 -5.98 12.17 -10.65
C LYS A 41 -6.76 11.66 -9.45
N GLU A 42 -8.05 11.97 -9.36
CA GLU A 42 -8.89 11.53 -8.25
C GLU A 42 -8.99 10.00 -8.14
N ASP A 43 -8.86 9.30 -9.27
CA ASP A 43 -9.00 7.86 -9.37
C ASP A 43 -7.69 7.10 -9.07
N VAL A 44 -6.56 7.80 -8.84
CA VAL A 44 -5.25 7.18 -8.68
C VAL A 44 -4.66 7.45 -7.29
N VAL A 45 -4.10 6.41 -6.69
CA VAL A 45 -3.21 6.52 -5.52
C VAL A 45 -1.84 6.04 -5.91
N LEU A 46 -0.84 6.90 -5.67
CA LEU A 46 0.56 6.52 -5.75
C LEU A 46 0.97 5.85 -4.44
N LEU A 47 1.24 4.55 -4.51
CA LEU A 47 1.78 3.79 -3.39
C LEU A 47 3.31 3.90 -3.37
N PRO A 48 3.96 4.18 -2.23
CA PRO A 48 5.42 4.20 -2.12
C PRO A 48 6.02 2.78 -2.06
N THR A 49 5.61 1.92 -2.99
CA THR A 49 6.00 0.51 -3.12
C THR A 49 6.57 0.25 -4.52
N GLU A 50 7.34 -0.82 -4.65
CA GLU A 50 7.90 -1.25 -5.94
C GLU A 50 6.86 -2.00 -6.80
N GLU A 51 5.90 -2.65 -6.16
CA GLU A 51 4.81 -3.39 -6.79
C GLU A 51 3.51 -3.11 -6.02
N SER A 52 2.36 -3.39 -6.65
CA SER A 52 1.03 -3.27 -6.03
C SER A 52 0.51 -4.61 -5.52
N SER A 53 1.38 -5.54 -5.15
CA SER A 53 0.99 -6.87 -4.66
C SER A 53 0.47 -6.82 -3.22
N ALA A 54 -0.29 -7.84 -2.82
CA ALA A 54 -0.75 -8.04 -1.45
C ALA A 54 0.38 -7.93 -0.41
N GLU A 55 1.57 -8.46 -0.68
CA GLU A 55 2.71 -8.44 0.26
C GLU A 55 3.26 -7.03 0.50
N GLU A 56 3.46 -6.26 -0.58
CA GLU A 56 3.90 -4.86 -0.50
C GLU A 56 2.82 -4.02 0.18
N LEU A 57 1.54 -4.27 -0.14
CA LEU A 57 0.42 -3.57 0.47
C LEU A 57 0.28 -3.89 1.97
N CYS A 58 0.46 -5.14 2.39
CA CYS A 58 0.53 -5.52 3.81
C CYS A 58 1.60 -4.74 4.55
N THR A 59 2.80 -4.70 3.97
CA THR A 59 3.94 -4.01 4.57
C THR A 59 3.70 -2.51 4.67
N PHE A 60 3.12 -1.90 3.63
CA PHE A 60 2.74 -0.50 3.63
C PHE A 60 1.68 -0.18 4.71
N ILE A 61 0.61 -0.98 4.78
CA ILE A 61 -0.46 -0.78 5.77
C ILE A 61 0.09 -1.01 7.18
N LEU A 62 0.91 -2.03 7.40
CA LEU A 62 1.57 -2.27 8.69
C LEU A 62 2.41 -1.05 9.10
N ARG A 63 3.23 -0.49 8.21
CA ARG A 63 3.99 0.74 8.49
C ARG A 63 3.08 1.89 8.89
N LYS A 64 2.00 2.14 8.13
CA LYS A 64 1.02 3.17 8.45
C LYS A 64 0.34 2.94 9.81
N VAL A 65 -0.04 1.70 10.12
CA VAL A 65 -0.62 1.34 11.43
C VAL A 65 0.39 1.62 12.54
N MET A 66 1.65 1.23 12.35
CA MET A 66 2.73 1.48 13.30
C MET A 66 3.02 2.97 13.55
N GLU A 67 2.80 3.82 12.54
CA GLU A 67 3.01 5.27 12.63
C GLU A 67 1.83 6.02 13.26
N ASN A 68 0.61 5.49 13.13
CA ASN A 68 -0.63 6.21 13.48
C ASN A 68 -1.34 5.66 14.72
N VAL A 69 -0.85 4.56 15.31
CA VAL A 69 -1.46 3.94 16.48
C VAL A 69 -0.47 3.94 17.64
N ASP A 70 -0.90 4.51 18.77
CA ASP A 70 -0.19 4.39 20.04
C ASP A 70 -0.54 3.06 20.69
N PHE A 71 0.40 2.11 20.63
CA PHE A 71 0.23 0.80 21.26
C PHE A 71 0.49 0.87 22.77
N PRO A 72 -0.41 0.30 23.60
CA PRO A 72 -0.15 0.16 25.02
C PRO A 72 0.96 -0.87 25.28
N PRO A 73 1.65 -0.80 26.43
CA PRO A 73 2.86 -1.59 26.70
C PRO A 73 2.64 -3.10 26.79
N ASN A 74 1.39 -3.56 26.90
CA ASN A 74 1.03 -4.97 26.92
C ASN A 74 0.85 -5.58 25.51
N ILE A 75 0.98 -4.78 24.45
CA ILE A 75 1.02 -5.28 23.07
C ILE A 75 2.47 -5.60 22.71
N TRP A 76 2.69 -6.82 22.20
CA TRP A 76 4.01 -7.33 21.86
C TRP A 76 4.20 -7.61 20.37
N GLU A 77 3.11 -7.65 19.59
CA GLU A 77 3.14 -7.84 18.14
C GLU A 77 1.92 -7.21 17.48
N VAL A 78 2.11 -6.72 16.27
CA VAL A 78 1.07 -6.24 15.36
C VAL A 78 1.21 -6.99 14.05
N GLU A 79 0.10 -7.51 13.54
CA GLU A 79 0.04 -8.22 12.27
C GLU A 79 -1.04 -7.60 11.38
N VAL A 80 -0.74 -7.50 10.08
CA VAL A 80 -1.65 -7.04 9.04
C VAL A 80 -1.73 -8.10 7.96
N GLY A 81 -2.96 -8.50 7.63
CA GLY A 81 -3.28 -9.36 6.49
C GLY A 81 -4.03 -8.60 5.40
N VAL A 82 -3.66 -8.84 4.15
CA VAL A 82 -4.36 -8.33 2.96
C VAL A 82 -4.78 -9.51 2.10
N HIS A 83 -6.03 -9.49 1.66
CA HIS A 83 -6.61 -10.50 0.77
C HIS A 83 -6.99 -9.82 -0.55
N GLU A 84 -6.38 -10.25 -1.65
CA GLU A 84 -6.80 -9.80 -3.00
C GLU A 84 -8.04 -10.57 -3.45
N GLU A 85 -8.02 -11.89 -3.27
CA GLU A 85 -9.13 -12.80 -3.57
C GLU A 85 -9.13 -13.98 -2.57
N LEU A 86 -10.15 -14.85 -2.62
CA LEU A 86 -10.20 -16.08 -1.82
C LEU A 86 -8.99 -16.98 -2.16
N GLY A 87 -8.09 -17.15 -1.19
CA GLY A 87 -6.88 -17.97 -1.35
C GLY A 87 -5.63 -17.21 -1.80
N GLN A 88 -5.74 -15.91 -2.11
CA GLN A 88 -4.62 -15.02 -2.43
C GLN A 88 -4.48 -13.97 -1.34
N SER A 89 -3.64 -14.27 -0.35
CA SER A 89 -3.45 -13.44 0.83
C SER A 89 -1.99 -13.31 1.21
N ALA A 90 -1.63 -12.13 1.69
CA ALA A 90 -0.34 -11.88 2.29
C ALA A 90 -0.51 -11.44 3.75
N TRP A 91 0.56 -11.60 4.52
CA TRP A 91 0.64 -11.23 5.93
C TRP A 91 1.98 -10.55 6.19
N ALA A 92 1.96 -9.50 7.01
CA ALA A 92 3.16 -8.86 7.53
C ALA A 92 3.00 -8.63 9.03
N SER A 93 4.03 -8.97 9.81
CA SER A 93 4.03 -8.76 11.26
C SER A 93 5.23 -7.94 11.72
N LYS A 94 5.06 -7.23 12.83
CA LYS A 94 6.12 -6.53 13.53
C LYS A 94 5.99 -6.73 15.03
N ARG A 95 7.04 -7.30 15.62
CA ARG A 95 7.18 -7.38 17.08
C ARG A 95 7.48 -5.99 17.65
N LEU A 96 6.81 -5.64 18.73
CA LEU A 96 7.06 -4.42 19.48
C LEU A 96 8.12 -4.70 20.54
N GLU A 97 9.11 -3.83 20.65
CA GLU A 97 10.04 -3.87 21.77
C GLU A 97 9.30 -3.46 23.03
N ALA A 98 9.57 -4.15 24.14
CA ALA A 98 9.04 -3.73 25.43
C ALA A 98 9.55 -2.31 25.73
N LYS A 99 8.63 -1.36 25.91
CA LYS A 99 8.98 -0.07 26.51
C LYS A 99 9.35 -0.36 27.97
N GLY A 100 10.65 -0.52 28.23
CA GLY A 100 11.22 -0.66 29.59
C GLY A 100 11.00 0.56 30.44
#